data_AF-A0A8J1T576-F1
#
_entry.id   AF-A0A8J1T576-F1
#
_cell.length_a   1.000
_cell.length_b   1.000
_cell.length_c   1.000
_cell.angle_alpha   90.00
_cell.angle_beta   90.00
_cell.angle_gamma   90.00
#
_symmetry.space_group_name_H-M   'P 1'
#
loop_
_entity.id
_entity.type
_entity.pdbx_description
1 polymer ?
#
loop_
_entity_poly.entity_id
_entity_poly.type
_entity_poly.pdbx_seq_one_letter_code
_entity_poly.pdbx_strand_id
1 'polypeptide(L)'
;KMAAICELLSAGIIEKDHQGDVLWTWSYPTVSSEQRELLSRKCCLNQKNADLTQFVFGHWKKTWFYIYTAEMKESDRLPKIHSFSLVLTTKDYNPEKYETLSRILCKQFARNGNPAHLLECYLSVVTRGLCNNEENGTFIVKEFDARQAYANVEIKSIIQSLGMEAILVYTALMLKKRVIVYHPKVDELLRFTRTLPCLVWHRQNWDILYPYVHLDDEELKSFESQRHYVVGCTDAAIETRTDLYDIFIAVPTHEVTVAPNAKDSLAMSKLHKDVAVTMVNSAANEELSDQQVIKEIAKKTKELLNNLKTLATPNEEGVGYITLEALRERKMQPATEHFLYNLAMCEGLVQL
;
A
#
# COMPACT_ATOMS: atom_id res chain seq x y z
N LYS A 1 26.35 4.96 -19.51
CA LYS A 1 25.49 4.33 -18.49
C LYS A 1 24.63 5.44 -17.89
N MET A 2 23.35 5.54 -18.28
CA MET A 2 22.45 6.51 -17.67
C MET A 2 22.32 6.16 -16.18
N ALA A 3 22.46 7.17 -15.32
CA ALA A 3 22.11 7.04 -13.91
C ALA A 3 20.70 6.43 -13.84
N ALA A 4 20.48 5.44 -12.98
CA ALA A 4 19.13 5.04 -12.66
C ALA A 4 18.38 6.32 -12.27
N ILE A 5 17.27 6.62 -12.93
CA ILE A 5 16.45 7.79 -12.58
C ILE A 5 16.14 7.62 -11.10
N CYS A 6 16.67 8.52 -10.27
CA CYS A 6 16.48 8.41 -8.84
C CYS A 6 15.07 8.88 -8.52
N GLU A 7 14.28 8.01 -7.91
CA GLU A 7 12.89 8.30 -7.55
C GLU A 7 12.77 9.10 -6.24
N LEU A 8 13.90 9.39 -5.57
CA LEU A 8 13.96 10.25 -4.39
C LEU A 8 13.64 11.70 -4.76
N LEU A 9 12.75 12.32 -3.98
CA LEU A 9 12.31 13.70 -4.15
C LEU A 9 12.92 14.61 -3.09
N SER A 10 12.82 14.23 -1.82
CA SER A 10 13.37 14.98 -0.71
C SER A 10 13.68 14.11 0.51
N ALA A 11 14.49 14.66 1.41
CA ALA A 11 14.76 14.14 2.73
C ALA A 11 14.51 15.23 3.81
N GLY A 12 14.20 14.81 5.03
CA GLY A 12 13.94 15.69 6.16
C GLY A 12 14.29 15.06 7.49
N ILE A 13 14.59 15.87 8.49
CA ILE A 13 14.84 15.44 9.87
C ILE A 13 13.85 16.13 10.81
N ILE A 14 13.23 15.33 11.65
CA ILE A 14 12.39 15.76 12.77
C ILE A 14 13.09 15.29 14.05
N GLU A 15 13.38 16.18 14.98
CA GLU A 15 14.07 15.88 16.23
C GLU A 15 13.12 16.06 17.40
N LYS A 16 13.24 15.18 18.40
CA LYS A 16 12.62 15.31 19.71
C LYS A 16 13.71 15.46 20.76
N ASP A 17 13.66 16.54 21.53
CA ASP A 17 14.61 16.77 22.61
C ASP A 17 14.18 16.10 23.93
N HIS A 18 15.02 16.22 24.96
CA HIS A 18 14.73 15.69 26.30
C HIS A 18 13.62 16.45 27.05
N GLN A 19 13.21 17.62 26.57
CA GLN A 19 12.08 18.38 27.11
C GLN A 19 10.75 17.94 26.46
N GLY A 20 10.83 17.15 25.39
CA GLY A 20 9.69 16.63 24.65
C GLY A 20 9.29 17.51 23.47
N ASP A 21 10.05 18.55 23.15
CA ASP A 21 9.80 19.45 22.03
C ASP A 21 10.18 18.74 20.72
N VAL A 22 9.28 18.80 19.74
CA VAL A 22 9.44 18.15 18.44
C VAL A 22 9.53 19.21 17.35
N LEU A 23 10.63 19.21 16.59
CA LEU A 23 10.93 20.24 15.60
C LEU A 23 11.45 19.64 14.29
N TRP A 24 11.00 20.19 13.17
CA TRP A 24 11.61 19.93 11.86
C TRP A 24 12.91 20.73 11.72
N THR A 25 14.06 20.08 11.81
CA THR A 25 15.36 20.76 11.91
C THR A 25 16.10 20.87 10.58
N TRP A 26 15.81 19.98 9.63
CA TRP A 26 16.53 19.96 8.35
C TRP A 26 15.68 19.41 7.21
N SER A 27 15.89 19.90 5.99
CA SER A 27 15.36 19.29 4.77
C SER A 27 16.24 19.58 3.56
N TYR A 28 16.23 18.67 2.59
CA TYR A 28 16.81 18.88 1.26
C TYR A 28 15.99 18.17 0.16
N PRO A 29 15.79 18.77 -1.02
CA PRO A 29 16.06 20.17 -1.35
C PRO A 29 15.15 21.14 -0.56
N THR A 30 13.84 21.06 -0.78
CA THR A 30 12.83 21.82 -0.03
C THR A 30 11.58 20.95 0.12
N VAL A 31 10.93 21.03 1.28
CA VAL A 31 9.64 20.39 1.58
C VAL A 31 8.63 21.51 1.85
N SER A 32 7.45 21.46 1.21
CA SER A 32 6.42 22.49 1.40
C SER A 32 5.89 22.49 2.83
N SER A 33 5.33 23.62 3.29
CA SER A 33 4.76 23.73 4.64
C SER A 33 3.65 22.70 4.89
N GLU A 34 2.76 22.52 3.91
CA GLU A 34 1.69 21.51 3.94
C GLU A 34 2.25 20.10 4.12
N GLN A 35 3.27 19.75 3.33
CA GLN A 35 3.91 18.44 3.43
C GLN A 35 4.65 18.25 4.77
N ARG A 36 5.29 19.29 5.31
CA ARG A 36 5.92 19.24 6.64
C ARG A 36 4.91 19.00 7.74
N GLU A 37 3.76 19.67 7.69
CA GLU A 37 2.68 19.50 8.67
C GLU A 37 2.13 18.07 8.65
N LEU A 38 1.80 17.54 7.47
CA LEU A 38 1.38 16.16 7.30
C LEU A 38 2.42 15.18 7.86
N LEU A 39 3.68 15.28 7.42
CA LEU A 39 4.74 14.34 7.82
C LEU A 39 5.05 14.43 9.32
N SER A 40 4.90 15.61 9.92
CA SER A 40 5.03 15.79 11.37
C SER A 40 3.91 15.12 12.15
N ARG A 41 2.68 15.09 11.61
CA ARG A 41 1.56 14.32 12.19
C ARG A 41 1.74 12.81 12.04
N LYS A 42 2.32 12.37 10.92
CA LYS A 42 2.59 10.94 10.64
C LYS A 42 3.75 10.38 11.48
N CYS A 43 4.63 11.26 11.96
CA CYS A 43 5.75 10.92 12.82
C CYS A 43 5.29 10.54 14.23
N CYS A 44 5.80 9.42 14.75
CA CYS A 44 5.44 8.93 16.09
C CYS A 44 6.02 9.77 17.24
N LEU A 45 6.97 10.68 16.99
CA LEU A 45 7.62 11.51 18.02
C LEU A 45 6.64 12.41 18.78
N ASN A 46 5.56 12.83 18.13
CA ASN A 46 4.51 13.69 18.70
C ASN A 46 3.48 12.93 19.54
N GLN A 47 3.46 11.59 19.50
CA GLN A 47 2.45 10.79 20.18
C GLN A 47 2.86 10.52 21.63
N LYS A 48 2.07 11.03 22.58
CA LYS A 48 2.27 10.76 24.01
C LYS A 48 1.78 9.34 24.31
N ASN A 49 2.69 8.44 24.69
CA ASN A 49 2.42 7.04 25.07
C ASN A 49 2.08 6.06 23.93
N ALA A 50 2.42 6.36 22.68
CA ALA A 50 2.32 5.37 21.61
C ALA A 50 3.59 4.50 21.59
N ASP A 51 3.42 3.20 21.33
CA ASP A 51 4.53 2.30 21.01
C ASP A 51 5.35 2.89 19.86
N LEU A 52 6.68 2.92 20.01
CA LEU A 52 7.56 3.47 18.99
C LEU A 52 7.46 2.64 17.71
N THR A 53 6.68 3.14 16.75
CA THR A 53 6.62 2.56 15.41
C THR A 53 7.87 3.03 14.67
N GLN A 54 8.85 2.13 14.53
CA GLN A 54 10.17 2.47 13.99
C GLN A 54 10.13 2.86 12.51
N PHE A 55 9.26 2.24 11.72
CA PHE A 55 9.15 2.51 10.29
C PHE A 55 7.69 2.66 9.87
N VAL A 56 7.39 3.80 9.26
CA VAL A 56 6.06 4.15 8.76
C VAL A 56 6.20 4.56 7.30
N PHE A 57 5.25 4.16 6.46
CA PHE A 57 5.18 4.64 5.09
C PHE A 57 3.75 4.96 4.71
N GLY A 58 3.60 5.82 3.71
CA GLY A 58 2.29 6.22 3.22
C GLY A 58 2.36 6.91 1.89
N HIS A 59 1.19 7.28 1.39
CA HIS A 59 1.03 7.85 0.07
C HIS A 59 0.13 9.07 0.17
N TRP A 60 0.57 10.19 -0.39
CA TRP A 60 -0.18 11.44 -0.38
C TRP A 60 0.15 12.26 -1.63
N LYS A 61 -0.88 12.73 -2.34
CA LYS A 61 -0.77 13.51 -3.59
C LYS A 61 0.25 12.93 -4.58
N LYS A 62 0.17 11.62 -4.87
CA LYS A 62 1.08 10.88 -5.79
C LYS A 62 2.53 10.81 -5.34
N THR A 63 2.81 11.10 -4.07
CA THR A 63 4.14 11.04 -3.46
C THR A 63 4.13 10.03 -2.34
N TRP A 64 5.04 9.08 -2.38
CA TRP A 64 5.27 8.15 -1.27
C TRP A 64 6.14 8.83 -0.22
N PHE A 65 5.84 8.61 1.04
CA PHE A 65 6.70 9.00 2.15
C PHE A 65 7.08 7.80 2.99
N TYR A 66 8.27 7.86 3.56
CA TYR A 66 8.85 6.86 4.43
C TYR A 66 9.49 7.57 5.61
N ILE A 67 9.10 7.20 6.82
CA ILE A 67 9.56 7.79 8.07
C ILE A 67 10.22 6.68 8.87
N TYR A 68 11.50 6.86 9.19
CA TYR A 68 12.24 5.97 10.06
C TYR A 68 12.63 6.70 11.34
N THR A 69 12.21 6.18 12.48
CA THR A 69 12.48 6.76 13.79
C THR A 69 13.59 6.00 14.50
N ALA A 70 14.58 6.73 14.99
CA ALA A 70 15.69 6.21 15.77
C ALA A 70 15.70 6.83 17.17
N GLU A 71 15.89 5.99 18.18
CA GLU A 71 16.23 6.45 19.54
C GLU A 71 17.73 6.65 19.65
N MET A 72 18.13 7.71 20.35
CA MET A 72 19.52 8.03 20.56
C MET A 72 20.17 7.06 21.55
N LYS A 73 21.40 6.65 21.26
CA LYS A 73 22.24 5.86 22.17
C LYS A 73 23.24 6.76 22.89
N GLU A 74 23.75 6.30 24.04
CA GLU A 74 24.76 7.02 24.82
C GLU A 74 26.05 7.34 24.02
N SER A 75 26.36 6.53 23.00
CA SER A 75 27.52 6.72 22.13
C SER A 75 27.37 7.79 21.05
N ASP A 76 26.16 8.32 20.86
CA ASP A 76 25.84 9.16 19.71
C ASP A 76 26.17 10.64 19.96
N ARG A 77 26.41 11.40 18.87
CA ARG A 77 26.93 12.79 18.96
C ARG A 77 25.85 13.87 19.05
N LEU A 78 24.68 13.52 19.58
CA LEU A 78 23.52 14.42 19.66
C LEU A 78 22.98 14.46 21.10
N PRO A 79 23.71 15.04 22.07
CA PRO A 79 23.41 14.90 23.50
C PRO A 79 22.09 15.55 23.93
N LYS A 80 21.57 16.50 23.13
CA LYS A 80 20.31 17.21 23.40
C LYS A 80 19.08 16.51 22.83
N ILE A 81 19.28 15.53 21.96
CA ILE A 81 18.21 14.83 21.25
C ILE A 81 17.93 13.54 22.00
N HIS A 82 16.66 13.26 22.24
CA HIS A 82 16.21 11.99 22.78
C HIS A 82 15.99 10.98 21.65
N SER A 83 15.35 11.41 20.57
CA SER A 83 15.01 10.59 19.42
C SER A 83 14.80 11.48 18.20
N PHE A 84 14.99 10.94 17.00
CA PHE A 84 14.72 11.67 15.76
C PHE A 84 14.10 10.76 14.71
N SER A 85 13.46 11.38 13.72
CA SER A 85 12.88 10.69 12.57
C SER A 85 13.46 11.26 11.29
N LEU A 86 13.97 10.37 10.46
CA LEU A 86 14.32 10.66 9.07
C LEU A 86 13.09 10.46 8.21
N VAL A 87 12.79 11.45 7.39
CA VAL A 87 11.72 11.40 6.40
C VAL A 87 12.32 11.37 5.01
N LEU A 88 11.88 10.43 4.18
CA LEU A 88 12.17 10.38 2.75
C LEU A 88 10.86 10.49 1.97
N THR A 89 10.88 11.21 0.85
CA THR A 89 9.76 11.27 -0.08
C THR A 89 10.20 10.83 -1.47
N THR A 90 9.35 10.08 -2.17
CA THR A 90 9.70 9.39 -3.42
C THR A 90 8.52 9.33 -4.38
N LYS A 91 8.80 8.94 -5.64
CA LYS A 91 7.76 8.68 -6.65
C LYS A 91 7.32 7.22 -6.70
N ASP A 92 8.15 6.29 -6.25
CA ASP A 92 7.92 4.85 -6.32
C ASP A 92 7.60 4.22 -4.96
N TYR A 93 6.79 3.17 -5.01
CA TYR A 93 6.57 2.26 -3.87
C TYR A 93 7.71 1.25 -3.76
N ASN A 94 8.49 1.31 -2.68
CA ASN A 94 9.43 0.26 -2.31
C ASN A 94 9.84 0.34 -0.83
N PRO A 95 8.99 -0.14 0.11
CA PRO A 95 9.26 -0.04 1.54
C PRO A 95 10.62 -0.61 1.95
N GLU A 96 11.03 -1.75 1.40
CA GLU A 96 12.28 -2.44 1.76
C GLU A 96 13.53 -1.62 1.38
N LYS A 97 13.51 -1.01 0.19
CA LYS A 97 14.55 -0.09 -0.29
C LYS A 97 14.68 1.12 0.62
N TYR A 98 13.55 1.76 0.92
CA TYR A 98 13.55 3.02 1.66
C TYR A 98 13.74 2.84 3.15
N GLU A 99 13.33 1.71 3.73
CA GLU A 99 13.69 1.32 5.10
C GLU A 99 15.20 1.12 5.23
N THR A 100 15.80 0.36 4.30
CA THR A 100 17.24 0.08 4.30
C THR A 100 18.05 1.36 4.14
N LEU A 101 17.68 2.21 3.19
CA LEU A 101 18.31 3.51 3.00
C LEU A 101 18.16 4.41 4.25
N SER A 102 16.95 4.48 4.80
CA SER A 102 16.68 5.32 5.98
C SER A 102 17.51 4.89 7.18
N ARG A 103 17.65 3.59 7.42
CA ARG A 103 18.50 3.04 8.49
C ARG A 103 19.96 3.43 8.32
N ILE A 104 20.49 3.41 7.09
CA ILE A 104 21.87 3.82 6.79
C ILE A 104 22.07 5.32 7.05
N LEU A 105 21.15 6.15 6.56
CA LEU A 105 21.19 7.60 6.73
C LEU A 105 21.03 8.01 8.20
N CYS A 106 20.13 7.38 8.95
CA CYS A 106 19.96 7.61 10.38
C CYS A 106 21.23 7.31 11.16
N LYS A 107 21.89 6.17 10.89
CA LYS A 107 23.17 5.83 11.53
C LYS A 107 24.26 6.86 11.22
N GLN A 108 24.34 7.32 9.97
CA GLN A 108 25.28 8.37 9.58
C GLN A 108 25.00 9.69 10.32
N PHE A 109 23.73 10.06 10.47
CA PHE A 109 23.36 11.25 11.21
C PHE A 109 23.66 11.13 12.71
N ALA A 110 23.28 10.03 13.35
CA ALA A 110 23.52 9.80 14.79
C ALA A 110 25.02 9.79 15.14
N ARG A 111 25.86 9.19 14.27
CA ARG A 111 27.31 9.12 14.48
C ARG A 111 28.01 10.47 14.34
N ASN A 112 27.59 11.30 13.38
CA ASN A 112 28.29 12.53 13.06
C ASN A 112 27.66 13.78 13.71
N GLY A 113 26.37 13.73 14.04
CA GLY A 113 25.60 14.86 14.56
C GLY A 113 25.45 16.03 13.58
N ASN A 114 25.74 15.82 12.30
CA ASN A 114 25.76 16.87 11.28
C ASN A 114 24.97 16.43 10.03
N PRO A 115 23.92 17.19 9.62
CA PRO A 115 23.15 16.90 8.40
C PRO A 115 23.96 16.89 7.10
N ALA A 116 25.14 17.51 7.06
CA ALA A 116 25.99 17.53 5.85
C ALA A 116 26.41 16.13 5.38
N HIS A 117 26.71 15.21 6.31
CA HIS A 117 27.06 13.83 5.96
C HIS A 117 25.84 13.04 5.47
N LEU A 118 24.67 13.30 6.04
CA LEU A 118 23.42 12.74 5.54
C LEU A 118 23.15 13.22 4.11
N LEU A 119 23.35 14.52 3.84
CA LEU A 119 23.20 15.10 2.51
C LEU A 119 24.17 14.48 1.50
N GLU A 120 25.43 14.27 1.89
CA GLU A 120 26.42 13.60 1.04
C GLU A 120 25.99 12.18 0.66
N CYS A 121 25.52 11.39 1.64
CA CYS A 121 24.98 10.06 1.39
C CYS A 121 23.75 10.10 0.48
N TYR A 122 22.80 11.00 0.75
CA TYR A 122 21.61 11.21 -0.07
C TYR A 122 21.97 11.54 -1.52
N LEU A 123 22.88 12.51 -1.73
CA LEU A 123 23.34 12.90 -3.06
C LEU A 123 24.12 11.79 -3.76
N SER A 124 24.88 10.97 -3.02
CA SER A 124 25.53 9.79 -3.58
C SER A 124 24.51 8.80 -4.15
N VAL A 125 23.40 8.56 -3.44
CA VAL A 125 22.30 7.72 -3.96
C VAL A 125 21.65 8.38 -5.18
N VAL A 126 21.36 9.68 -5.12
CA VAL A 126 20.70 10.40 -6.23
C VAL A 126 21.56 10.41 -7.50
N THR A 127 22.86 10.63 -7.38
CA THR A 127 23.76 10.81 -8.53
C THR A 127 24.40 9.51 -9.02
N ARG A 128 24.69 8.56 -8.11
CA ARG A 128 25.43 7.33 -8.42
C ARG A 128 24.59 6.06 -8.25
N GLY A 129 23.45 6.14 -7.57
CA GLY A 129 22.61 4.98 -7.25
C GLY A 129 23.19 4.08 -6.15
N LEU A 130 24.16 4.58 -5.38
CA LEU A 130 24.76 3.83 -4.29
C LEU A 130 25.25 4.73 -3.15
N CYS A 131 25.31 4.18 -1.94
CA CYS A 131 25.88 4.82 -0.77
C CYS A 131 26.72 3.79 0.00
N ASN A 132 27.99 4.11 0.20
CA ASN A 132 28.91 3.29 0.98
C ASN A 132 28.81 3.66 2.45
N ASN A 133 28.76 2.66 3.32
CA ASN A 133 28.92 2.85 4.76
C ASN A 133 29.85 1.76 5.28
N GLU A 134 30.97 2.15 5.88
CA GLU A 134 32.05 1.25 6.33
C GLU A 134 31.55 0.15 7.29
N GLU A 135 30.46 0.39 8.04
CA GLU A 135 29.91 -0.55 9.03
C GLU A 135 28.60 -1.24 8.60
N ASN A 136 27.88 -0.71 7.60
CA ASN A 136 26.53 -1.20 7.24
C ASN A 136 26.45 -1.81 5.84
N GLY A 137 27.60 -1.99 5.19
CA GLY A 137 27.68 -2.42 3.81
C GLY A 137 27.34 -1.30 2.83
N THR A 138 27.23 -1.69 1.56
CA THR A 138 26.94 -0.76 0.46
C THR A 138 25.47 -0.85 0.11
N PHE A 139 24.75 0.28 0.18
CA PHE A 139 23.41 0.38 -0.39
C PHE A 139 23.53 0.54 -1.90
N ILE A 140 22.88 -0.34 -2.67
CA ILE A 140 22.86 -0.28 -4.14
C ILE A 140 21.41 -0.29 -4.61
N VAL A 141 20.96 0.80 -5.24
CA VAL A 141 19.57 0.96 -5.71
C VAL A 141 19.12 -0.20 -6.61
N LYS A 142 20.04 -0.73 -7.42
CA LYS A 142 19.76 -1.81 -8.38
C LYS A 142 19.47 -3.17 -7.73
N GLU A 143 19.79 -3.35 -6.45
CA GLU A 143 19.47 -4.58 -5.72
C GLU A 143 18.02 -4.62 -5.26
N PHE A 144 17.29 -3.50 -5.38
CA PHE A 144 15.89 -3.39 -4.97
C PHE A 144 14.97 -3.39 -6.20
N ASP A 145 14.30 -4.53 -6.42
CA ASP A 145 13.30 -4.69 -7.47
C ASP A 145 11.89 -4.35 -6.96
N ALA A 146 11.12 -3.60 -7.76
CA ALA A 146 9.77 -3.19 -7.38
C ALA A 146 8.80 -4.37 -7.27
N ARG A 147 8.92 -5.40 -8.13
CA ARG A 147 8.03 -6.57 -8.06
C ARG A 147 8.34 -7.43 -6.84
N GLN A 148 9.60 -7.50 -6.41
CA GLN A 148 9.96 -8.12 -5.15
C GLN A 148 9.33 -7.38 -3.96
N ALA A 149 9.35 -6.05 -3.95
CA ALA A 149 8.68 -5.25 -2.92
C ALA A 149 7.16 -5.49 -2.89
N TYR A 150 6.52 -5.56 -4.06
CA TYR A 150 5.10 -5.92 -4.18
C TYR A 150 4.78 -7.32 -3.65
N ALA A 151 5.70 -8.27 -3.80
CA ALA A 151 5.50 -9.66 -3.36
C ALA A 151 5.98 -9.94 -1.93
N ASN A 152 6.65 -8.98 -1.27
CA ASN A 152 7.11 -9.10 0.11
C ASN A 152 5.96 -8.79 1.07
N VAL A 153 5.06 -9.75 1.26
CA VAL A 153 3.80 -9.61 2.00
C VAL A 153 3.41 -10.92 2.68
N GLU A 154 2.53 -10.83 3.70
CA GLU A 154 2.02 -11.95 4.48
C GLU A 154 0.60 -12.34 4.03
N ILE A 155 0.45 -12.67 2.74
CA ILE A 155 -0.87 -12.94 2.15
C ILE A 155 -1.55 -14.16 2.78
N LYS A 156 -0.78 -15.17 3.21
CA LYS A 156 -1.32 -16.36 3.88
C LYS A 156 -2.04 -15.98 5.17
N SER A 157 -1.40 -15.18 6.01
CA SER A 157 -1.95 -14.73 7.30
C SER A 157 -3.27 -13.97 7.11
N ILE A 158 -3.33 -13.10 6.10
CA ILE A 158 -4.54 -12.33 5.79
C ILE A 158 -5.67 -13.22 5.27
N ILE A 159 -5.39 -14.17 4.40
CA ILE A 159 -6.42 -15.11 3.91
C ILE A 159 -6.89 -16.02 5.04
N GLN A 160 -5.98 -16.50 5.90
CA GLN A 160 -6.31 -17.36 7.03
C GLN A 160 -7.18 -16.63 8.07
N SER A 161 -6.88 -15.36 8.36
CA SER A 161 -7.67 -14.55 9.31
C SER A 161 -9.08 -14.25 8.81
N LEU A 162 -9.24 -13.88 7.54
CA LEU A 162 -10.55 -13.59 6.94
C LEU A 162 -11.32 -14.86 6.51
N GLY A 163 -10.62 -15.98 6.36
CA GLY A 163 -11.18 -17.24 5.85
C GLY A 163 -11.90 -17.07 4.52
N MET A 164 -13.15 -17.53 4.45
CA MET A 164 -13.97 -17.42 3.24
C MET A 164 -14.33 -15.97 2.89
N GLU A 165 -14.35 -15.04 3.85
CA GLU A 165 -14.67 -13.62 3.60
C GLU A 165 -13.58 -12.89 2.81
N ALA A 166 -12.37 -13.46 2.71
CA ALA A 166 -11.31 -12.95 1.85
C ALA A 166 -11.77 -12.78 0.38
N ILE A 167 -12.78 -13.56 -0.04
CA ILE A 167 -13.38 -13.42 -1.37
C ILE A 167 -14.08 -12.07 -1.57
N LEU A 168 -14.68 -11.49 -0.53
CA LEU A 168 -15.34 -10.19 -0.63
C LEU A 168 -14.31 -9.10 -0.96
N VAL A 169 -13.15 -9.16 -0.29
CA VAL A 169 -12.03 -8.26 -0.52
C VAL A 169 -11.47 -8.45 -1.93
N TYR A 170 -11.23 -9.70 -2.34
CA TYR A 170 -10.80 -10.02 -3.71
C TYR A 170 -11.77 -9.47 -4.76
N THR A 171 -13.08 -9.72 -4.60
CA THR A 171 -14.11 -9.27 -5.53
C THR A 171 -14.20 -7.74 -5.58
N ALA A 172 -14.12 -7.05 -4.44
CA ALA A 172 -14.09 -5.60 -4.39
C ALA A 172 -12.90 -5.03 -5.16
N LEU A 173 -11.71 -5.60 -4.98
CA LEU A 173 -10.52 -5.19 -5.73
C LEU A 173 -10.68 -5.48 -7.23
N MET A 174 -11.20 -6.65 -7.60
CA MET A 174 -11.49 -6.99 -9.00
C MET A 174 -12.47 -6.01 -9.65
N LEU A 175 -13.47 -5.55 -8.91
CA LEU A 175 -14.47 -4.58 -9.38
C LEU A 175 -14.07 -3.12 -9.16
N LYS A 176 -12.80 -2.84 -8.84
CA LYS A 176 -12.28 -1.48 -8.59
C LYS A 176 -13.19 -0.72 -7.61
N LYS A 177 -13.44 -1.33 -6.46
CA LYS A 177 -14.21 -0.74 -5.35
C LYS A 177 -13.31 -0.03 -4.35
N ARG A 178 -13.92 0.76 -3.48
CA ARG A 178 -13.26 1.51 -2.41
C ARG A 178 -13.17 0.62 -1.17
N VAL A 179 -11.96 0.30 -0.73
CA VAL A 179 -11.69 -0.57 0.41
C VAL A 179 -11.04 0.24 1.52
N ILE A 180 -11.62 0.18 2.71
CA ILE A 180 -11.05 0.77 3.92
C ILE A 180 -10.69 -0.35 4.91
N VAL A 181 -9.52 -0.20 5.51
CA VAL A 181 -8.97 -1.11 6.52
C VAL A 181 -8.78 -0.33 7.81
N TYR A 182 -9.28 -0.88 8.91
CA TYR A 182 -9.07 -0.34 10.25
C TYR A 182 -8.20 -1.26 11.09
N HIS A 183 -7.20 -0.67 11.76
CA HIS A 183 -6.46 -1.31 12.83
C HIS A 183 -5.85 -0.22 13.76
N PRO A 184 -5.93 -0.34 15.10
CA PRO A 184 -5.44 0.68 16.02
C PRO A 184 -3.91 0.82 16.03
N LYS A 185 -3.18 -0.27 15.74
CA LYS A 185 -1.71 -0.25 15.62
C LYS A 185 -1.28 -0.03 14.17
N VAL A 186 -0.35 0.90 13.96
CA VAL A 186 0.13 1.31 12.63
C VAL A 186 0.90 0.20 11.93
N ASP A 187 1.75 -0.55 12.64
CA ASP A 187 2.53 -1.65 12.08
C ASP A 187 1.66 -2.74 11.45
N GLU A 188 0.66 -3.21 12.17
CA GLU A 188 -0.33 -4.18 11.68
C GLU A 188 -1.18 -3.61 10.55
N LEU A 189 -1.57 -2.32 10.64
CA LEU A 189 -2.29 -1.64 9.57
C LEU A 189 -1.48 -1.63 8.26
N LEU A 190 -0.20 -1.27 8.34
CA LEU A 190 0.71 -1.21 7.21
C LEU A 190 0.94 -2.60 6.60
N ARG A 191 1.13 -3.64 7.43
CA ARG A 191 1.26 -5.05 6.99
C ARG A 191 0.01 -5.53 6.26
N PHE A 192 -1.17 -5.23 6.78
CA PHE A 192 -2.42 -5.67 6.18
C PHE A 192 -2.69 -4.96 4.85
N THR A 193 -2.67 -3.63 4.86
CA THR A 193 -3.04 -2.80 3.69
C THR A 193 -2.13 -3.03 2.49
N ARG A 194 -0.80 -3.15 2.70
CA ARG A 194 0.17 -3.37 1.61
C ARG A 194 -0.04 -4.67 0.84
N THR A 195 -0.73 -5.64 1.47
CA THR A 195 -0.94 -6.97 0.90
C THR A 195 -2.16 -7.04 -0.01
N LEU A 196 -3.15 -6.18 0.19
CA LEU A 196 -4.42 -6.25 -0.54
C LEU A 196 -4.25 -6.16 -2.07
N PRO A 197 -3.41 -5.28 -2.64
CA PRO A 197 -3.21 -5.25 -4.09
C PRO A 197 -2.67 -6.56 -4.68
N CYS A 198 -2.02 -7.42 -3.89
CA CYS A 198 -1.53 -8.72 -4.34
C CYS A 198 -2.65 -9.69 -4.74
N LEU A 199 -3.86 -9.51 -4.20
CA LEU A 199 -5.03 -10.32 -4.56
C LEU A 199 -5.42 -10.14 -6.03
N VAL A 200 -5.04 -9.01 -6.64
CA VAL A 200 -5.27 -8.67 -8.05
C VAL A 200 -3.95 -8.44 -8.78
N TRP A 201 -3.03 -9.39 -8.62
CA TRP A 201 -1.64 -9.31 -9.10
C TRP A 201 -1.48 -8.97 -10.58
N HIS A 202 -2.46 -9.28 -11.44
CA HIS A 202 -2.40 -8.96 -12.87
C HIS A 202 -2.30 -7.46 -13.16
N ARG A 203 -2.70 -6.60 -12.21
CA ARG A 203 -2.66 -5.14 -12.36
C ARG A 203 -1.34 -4.51 -11.93
N GLN A 204 -0.61 -5.13 -11.00
CA GLN A 204 0.66 -4.61 -10.44
C GLN A 204 0.64 -3.11 -10.12
N ASN A 205 -0.47 -2.62 -9.54
CA ASN A 205 -0.70 -1.20 -9.30
C ASN A 205 -0.82 -0.90 -7.81
N TRP A 206 0.21 -0.28 -7.24
CA TRP A 206 0.23 0.18 -5.85
C TRP A 206 -0.18 1.64 -5.68
N ASP A 207 -0.43 2.39 -6.76
CA ASP A 207 -0.86 3.80 -6.67
C ASP A 207 -2.26 3.96 -6.04
N ILE A 208 -3.02 2.85 -5.97
CA ILE A 208 -4.33 2.80 -5.31
C ILE A 208 -4.22 2.71 -3.78
N LEU A 209 -3.01 2.48 -3.25
CA LEU A 209 -2.77 2.22 -1.84
C LEU A 209 -2.45 3.51 -1.08
N TYR A 210 -3.17 3.73 0.01
CA TYR A 210 -3.01 4.81 0.98
C TYR A 210 -2.94 4.16 2.37
N PRO A 211 -1.80 3.57 2.74
CA PRO A 211 -1.74 2.54 3.78
C PRO A 211 -1.87 3.11 5.20
N TYR A 212 -1.71 4.43 5.37
CA TYR A 212 -1.87 5.10 6.66
C TYR A 212 -2.41 6.52 6.48
N VAL A 213 -3.70 6.69 6.71
CA VAL A 213 -4.50 7.92 6.56
C VAL A 213 -5.14 8.29 7.89
N HIS A 214 -5.13 9.58 8.23
CA HIS A 214 -5.95 10.11 9.33
C HIS A 214 -7.27 10.66 8.79
N LEU A 215 -8.29 10.74 9.65
CA LEU A 215 -9.58 11.35 9.34
C LEU A 215 -9.48 12.88 9.38
N ASP A 216 -8.69 13.40 8.44
CA ASP A 216 -8.41 14.81 8.26
C ASP A 216 -8.73 15.19 6.80
N ASP A 217 -9.41 16.31 6.60
CA ASP A 217 -9.97 16.69 5.29
C ASP A 217 -8.92 16.77 4.18
N GLU A 218 -7.70 17.19 4.51
CA GLU A 218 -6.59 17.29 3.55
C GLU A 218 -6.15 15.91 3.07
N GLU A 219 -6.09 14.94 3.97
CA GLU A 219 -5.74 13.56 3.65
C GLU A 219 -6.89 12.85 2.90
N LEU A 220 -8.14 13.04 3.32
CA LEU A 220 -9.31 12.42 2.67
C LEU A 220 -9.44 12.87 1.21
N LYS A 221 -9.26 14.17 0.94
CA LYS A 221 -9.27 14.73 -0.43
C LYS A 221 -8.22 14.12 -1.35
N SER A 222 -7.15 13.51 -0.80
CA SER A 222 -6.07 12.94 -1.61
C SER A 222 -6.50 11.69 -2.38
N PHE A 223 -7.54 10.98 -1.92
CA PHE A 223 -8.05 9.77 -2.56
C PHE A 223 -9.56 9.79 -2.83
N GLU A 224 -10.33 10.69 -2.24
CA GLU A 224 -11.79 10.78 -2.48
C GLU A 224 -12.18 10.94 -3.95
N SER A 225 -11.35 11.62 -4.76
CA SER A 225 -11.60 11.76 -6.19
C SER A 225 -11.31 10.49 -7.00
N GLN A 226 -10.68 9.49 -6.39
CA GLN A 226 -10.35 8.23 -7.04
C GLN A 226 -11.56 7.31 -7.05
N ARG A 227 -11.79 6.65 -8.18
CA ARG A 227 -12.89 5.68 -8.32
C ARG A 227 -12.70 4.42 -7.45
N HIS A 228 -11.45 4.14 -7.09
CA HIS A 228 -11.06 2.95 -6.32
C HIS A 228 -9.76 3.20 -5.57
N TYR A 229 -9.65 2.62 -4.38
CA TYR A 229 -8.49 2.73 -3.51
C TYR A 229 -8.52 1.68 -2.42
N VAL A 230 -7.37 1.49 -1.78
CA VAL A 230 -7.20 0.78 -0.51
C VAL A 230 -6.66 1.80 0.49
N VAL A 231 -7.42 2.09 1.54
CA VAL A 231 -7.05 3.07 2.57
C VAL A 231 -6.92 2.36 3.92
N GLY A 232 -5.83 2.63 4.65
CA GLY A 232 -5.67 2.22 6.04
C GLY A 232 -5.91 3.37 7.00
N CYS A 233 -6.66 3.14 8.08
CA CYS A 233 -6.90 4.14 9.12
C CYS A 233 -6.76 3.53 10.53
N THR A 234 -6.25 4.32 11.48
CA THR A 234 -6.15 3.95 12.90
C THR A 234 -7.30 4.48 13.74
N ASP A 235 -8.14 5.36 13.19
CA ASP A 235 -9.31 5.92 13.87
C ASP A 235 -10.54 5.07 13.59
N ALA A 236 -11.17 4.55 14.65
CA ALA A 236 -12.35 3.69 14.55
C ALA A 236 -13.57 4.42 13.99
N ALA A 237 -13.62 5.76 14.08
CA ALA A 237 -14.73 6.54 13.55
C ALA A 237 -14.93 6.36 12.03
N ILE A 238 -13.91 5.88 11.31
CA ILE A 238 -13.99 5.59 9.87
C ILE A 238 -15.08 4.56 9.54
N GLU A 239 -15.40 3.65 10.45
CA GLU A 239 -16.45 2.64 10.27
C GLU A 239 -17.80 3.30 9.94
N THR A 240 -18.09 4.44 10.56
CA THR A 240 -19.35 5.18 10.36
C THR A 240 -19.43 5.95 9.04
N ARG A 241 -18.30 6.10 8.34
CA ARG A 241 -18.19 6.86 7.08
C ARG A 241 -18.46 5.98 5.86
N THR A 242 -19.66 5.41 5.78
CA THR A 242 -20.07 4.53 4.67
C THR A 242 -20.04 5.21 3.30
N ASP A 243 -20.00 6.54 3.26
CA ASP A 243 -19.79 7.34 2.05
C ASP A 243 -18.38 7.14 1.45
N LEU A 244 -17.40 6.79 2.27
CA LEU A 244 -15.98 6.65 1.89
C LEU A 244 -15.59 5.24 1.45
N TYR A 245 -16.48 4.25 1.54
CA TYR A 245 -16.09 2.88 1.20
C TYR A 245 -17.24 2.06 0.63
N ASP A 246 -16.86 0.98 -0.05
CA ASP A 246 -17.75 -0.09 -0.47
C ASP A 246 -17.54 -1.34 0.40
N ILE A 247 -16.29 -1.56 0.85
CA ILE A 247 -15.91 -2.55 1.85
C ILE A 247 -15.13 -1.89 2.97
N PHE A 248 -15.50 -2.23 4.21
CA PHE A 248 -14.75 -1.95 5.43
C PHE A 248 -14.22 -3.24 6.03
N ILE A 249 -12.96 -3.23 6.46
CA ILE A 249 -12.29 -4.38 7.08
C ILE A 249 -11.82 -3.97 8.47
N ALA A 250 -12.41 -4.55 9.50
CA ALA A 250 -11.92 -4.42 10.87
C ALA A 250 -10.91 -5.54 11.15
N VAL A 251 -9.62 -5.24 10.99
CA VAL A 251 -8.54 -6.23 11.14
C VAL A 251 -8.52 -6.87 12.54
N PRO A 252 -8.73 -6.13 13.66
CA PRO A 252 -8.72 -6.73 15.00
C PRO A 252 -9.84 -7.77 15.24
N THR A 253 -10.98 -7.63 14.58
CA THR A 253 -12.13 -8.53 14.73
C THR A 253 -12.24 -9.52 13.57
N HIS A 254 -11.37 -9.41 12.57
CA HIS A 254 -11.38 -10.20 11.34
C HIS A 254 -12.71 -10.10 10.56
N GLU A 255 -13.38 -8.96 10.65
CA GLU A 255 -14.71 -8.76 10.07
C GLU A 255 -14.64 -7.96 8.77
N VAL A 256 -15.35 -8.44 7.74
CA VAL A 256 -15.53 -7.73 6.48
C VAL A 256 -16.97 -7.22 6.36
N THR A 257 -17.16 -5.91 6.41
CA THR A 257 -18.46 -5.26 6.25
C THR A 257 -18.64 -4.70 4.84
N VAL A 258 -19.77 -5.02 4.21
CA VAL A 258 -20.16 -4.46 2.91
C VAL A 258 -21.11 -3.28 3.11
N ALA A 259 -20.73 -2.11 2.59
CA ALA A 259 -21.53 -0.90 2.68
C ALA A 259 -22.88 -1.06 1.92
N PRO A 260 -23.97 -0.41 2.36
CA PRO A 260 -25.29 -0.57 1.75
C PRO A 260 -25.34 -0.32 0.23
N ASN A 261 -24.60 0.69 -0.23
CA ASN A 261 -24.48 1.07 -1.64
C ASN A 261 -23.73 0.04 -2.51
N ALA A 262 -23.01 -0.90 -1.89
CA ALA A 262 -22.16 -1.87 -2.60
C ALA A 262 -22.75 -3.30 -2.63
N LYS A 263 -23.78 -3.58 -1.84
CA LYS A 263 -24.38 -4.92 -1.65
C LYS A 263 -24.72 -5.62 -2.97
N ASP A 264 -25.39 -4.93 -3.88
CA ASP A 264 -25.82 -5.52 -5.15
C ASP A 264 -24.63 -5.84 -6.07
N SER A 265 -23.62 -4.96 -6.08
CA SER A 265 -22.42 -5.16 -6.90
C SER A 265 -21.47 -6.24 -6.35
N LEU A 266 -21.58 -6.54 -5.06
CA LEU A 266 -20.78 -7.55 -4.36
C LEU A 266 -21.60 -8.81 -4.03
N ALA A 267 -22.74 -9.01 -4.71
CA ALA A 267 -23.55 -10.21 -4.55
C ALA A 267 -22.76 -11.47 -4.95
N MET A 268 -22.68 -12.43 -4.03
CA MET A 268 -21.93 -13.67 -4.24
C MET A 268 -22.59 -14.58 -5.27
N SER A 269 -21.76 -15.35 -5.98
CA SER A 269 -22.17 -16.26 -7.04
C SER A 269 -21.33 -17.53 -6.99
N LYS A 270 -21.69 -18.54 -7.78
CA LYS A 270 -20.94 -19.80 -7.83
C LYS A 270 -19.47 -19.61 -8.25
N LEU A 271 -19.17 -18.60 -9.08
CA LEU A 271 -17.81 -18.28 -9.52
C LEU A 271 -16.90 -17.87 -8.34
N HIS A 272 -17.45 -17.08 -7.42
CA HIS A 272 -16.73 -16.60 -6.24
C HIS A 272 -16.33 -17.75 -5.31
N LYS A 273 -17.18 -18.77 -5.18
CA LYS A 273 -16.91 -19.94 -4.32
C LYS A 273 -15.66 -20.71 -4.74
N ASP A 274 -15.44 -20.91 -6.04
CA ASP A 274 -14.25 -21.63 -6.54
C ASP A 274 -12.95 -20.87 -6.24
N VAL A 275 -12.95 -19.55 -6.44
CA VAL A 275 -11.82 -18.69 -6.11
C VAL A 275 -11.57 -18.68 -4.62
N ALA A 276 -12.62 -18.53 -3.80
CA ALA A 276 -12.52 -18.52 -2.34
C ALA A 276 -11.91 -19.81 -1.79
N VAL A 277 -12.37 -20.97 -2.26
CA VAL A 277 -11.83 -22.28 -1.88
C VAL A 277 -10.36 -22.39 -2.29
N THR A 278 -10.01 -21.90 -3.48
CA THR A 278 -8.60 -21.89 -3.91
C THR A 278 -7.74 -21.03 -3.00
N MET A 279 -8.19 -19.81 -2.67
CA MET A 279 -7.48 -18.91 -1.76
C MET A 279 -7.21 -19.56 -0.40
N VAL A 280 -8.25 -20.09 0.24
CA VAL A 280 -8.15 -20.70 1.58
C VAL A 280 -7.28 -21.96 1.56
N ASN A 281 -7.44 -22.84 0.55
CA ASN A 281 -6.63 -24.05 0.44
C ASN A 281 -5.15 -23.74 0.17
N SER A 282 -4.86 -22.78 -0.71
CA SER A 282 -3.49 -22.35 -0.98
C SER A 282 -2.86 -21.70 0.25
N ALA A 283 -3.60 -20.90 1.01
CA ALA A 283 -3.11 -20.28 2.23
C ALA A 283 -2.90 -21.29 3.38
N ALA A 284 -3.72 -22.33 3.46
CA ALA A 284 -3.58 -23.41 4.44
C ALA A 284 -2.42 -24.38 4.13
N ASN A 285 -1.92 -24.40 2.89
CA ASN A 285 -0.80 -25.27 2.52
C ASN A 285 0.52 -24.74 3.07
N GLU A 286 1.12 -25.45 4.02
CA GLU A 286 2.40 -25.10 4.65
C GLU A 286 3.59 -25.15 3.68
N GLU A 287 3.52 -25.95 2.62
CA GLU A 287 4.59 -26.08 1.61
C GLU A 287 4.66 -24.88 0.65
N LEU A 288 3.58 -24.09 0.56
CA LEU A 288 3.54 -22.90 -0.30
C LEU A 288 4.03 -21.67 0.46
N SER A 289 4.98 -20.95 -0.12
CA SER A 289 5.33 -19.57 0.25
C SER A 289 4.23 -18.57 -0.13
N ASP A 290 4.21 -17.39 0.49
CA ASP A 290 3.30 -16.29 0.12
C ASP A 290 3.36 -15.96 -1.37
N GLN A 291 4.55 -15.93 -1.95
CA GLN A 291 4.73 -15.69 -3.39
C GLN A 291 4.09 -16.76 -4.28
N GLN A 292 4.07 -18.02 -3.84
CA GLN A 292 3.40 -19.09 -4.56
C GLN A 292 1.88 -18.99 -4.41
N VAL A 293 1.38 -18.59 -3.23
CA VAL A 293 -0.05 -18.31 -3.03
C VAL A 293 -0.53 -17.16 -3.93
N ILE A 294 0.24 -16.07 -4.03
CA ILE A 294 -0.05 -14.97 -4.98
C ILE A 294 -0.16 -15.51 -6.42
N LYS A 295 0.76 -16.41 -6.82
CA LYS A 295 0.75 -17.00 -8.17
C LYS A 295 -0.49 -17.86 -8.42
N GLU A 296 -0.94 -18.66 -7.46
CA GLU A 296 -2.16 -19.47 -7.60
C GLU A 296 -3.41 -18.61 -7.74
N ILE A 297 -3.53 -17.55 -6.93
CA ILE A 297 -4.65 -16.58 -7.04
C ILE A 297 -4.59 -15.85 -8.38
N ALA A 298 -3.40 -15.44 -8.83
CA ALA A 298 -3.20 -14.81 -10.13
C ALA A 298 -3.57 -15.74 -11.30
N LYS A 299 -3.28 -17.05 -11.17
CA LYS A 299 -3.67 -18.06 -12.15
C LYS A 299 -5.19 -18.18 -12.25
N LYS A 300 -5.89 -18.29 -11.11
CA LYS A 300 -7.37 -18.28 -11.08
C LYS A 300 -7.97 -17.00 -11.64
N THR A 301 -7.37 -15.86 -11.34
CA THR A 301 -7.77 -14.57 -11.90
C THR A 301 -7.60 -14.56 -13.42
N LYS A 302 -6.48 -15.08 -13.94
CA LYS A 302 -6.25 -15.18 -15.38
C LYS A 302 -7.24 -16.13 -16.07
N GLU A 303 -7.59 -17.26 -15.44
CA GLU A 303 -8.64 -18.17 -15.92
C GLU A 303 -9.99 -17.44 -16.02
N LEU A 304 -10.39 -16.70 -14.97
CA LEU A 304 -11.61 -15.90 -14.96
C LEU A 304 -11.61 -14.84 -16.08
N LEU A 305 -10.53 -14.08 -16.24
CA LEU A 305 -10.41 -13.04 -17.26
C LEU A 305 -10.39 -13.62 -18.68
N ASN A 306 -9.77 -14.78 -18.88
CA ASN A 306 -9.80 -15.46 -20.18
C ASN A 306 -11.20 -15.96 -20.50
N ASN A 307 -11.91 -16.55 -19.52
CA ASN A 307 -13.30 -16.94 -19.68
C ASN A 307 -14.19 -15.74 -19.98
N LEU A 308 -13.96 -14.60 -19.34
CA LEU A 308 -14.69 -13.36 -19.64
C LEU A 308 -14.48 -12.93 -21.09
N LYS A 309 -13.23 -12.96 -21.59
CA LYS A 309 -12.91 -12.59 -22.98
C LYS A 309 -13.57 -13.49 -24.02
N THR A 310 -13.82 -14.77 -23.74
CA THR A 310 -14.56 -15.65 -24.67
C THR A 310 -16.05 -15.33 -24.75
N LEU A 311 -16.56 -14.49 -23.85
CA LEU A 311 -17.94 -13.99 -23.89
C LEU A 311 -18.10 -12.78 -24.82
N ALA A 312 -17.01 -12.14 -25.22
CA ALA A 312 -17.03 -10.96 -26.07
C ALA A 312 -17.53 -11.28 -27.49
N THR A 313 -18.35 -10.40 -28.04
CA THR A 313 -18.82 -10.43 -29.42
C THR A 313 -18.01 -9.42 -30.26
N PRO A 314 -17.44 -9.83 -31.41
CA PRO A 314 -16.70 -8.91 -32.28
C PRO A 314 -17.62 -7.83 -32.85
N ASN A 315 -17.17 -6.58 -32.82
CA ASN A 315 -17.80 -5.49 -33.56
C ASN A 315 -17.42 -5.54 -35.06
N GLU A 316 -17.93 -4.58 -35.85
CA GLU A 316 -17.65 -4.46 -37.29
C GLU A 316 -16.14 -4.31 -37.62
N GLU A 317 -15.32 -3.88 -36.65
CA GLU A 317 -13.86 -3.73 -36.75
C GLU A 317 -13.08 -4.94 -36.21
N GLY A 318 -13.78 -6.01 -35.79
CA GLY A 318 -13.16 -7.23 -35.23
C GLY A 318 -12.71 -7.12 -33.78
N VAL A 319 -13.02 -6.01 -33.08
CA VAL A 319 -12.75 -5.82 -31.66
C VAL A 319 -13.89 -6.41 -30.83
N GLY A 320 -13.57 -7.37 -29.97
CA GLY A 320 -14.55 -8.03 -29.10
C GLY A 320 -14.97 -7.16 -27.91
N TYR A 321 -16.27 -6.89 -27.78
CA TYR A 321 -16.86 -6.23 -26.61
C TYR A 321 -17.90 -7.10 -25.91
N ILE A 322 -18.08 -6.88 -24.62
CA ILE A 322 -19.11 -7.55 -23.81
C ILE A 322 -20.29 -6.60 -23.63
N THR A 323 -21.48 -7.04 -24.01
CA THR A 323 -22.74 -6.32 -23.78
C THR A 323 -23.59 -7.05 -22.76
N LEU A 324 -24.48 -6.33 -22.07
CA LEU A 324 -25.43 -6.91 -21.12
C LEU A 324 -26.38 -7.89 -21.83
N GLU A 325 -26.79 -7.55 -23.04
CA GLU A 325 -27.67 -8.36 -23.89
C GLU A 325 -27.02 -9.72 -24.23
N ALA A 326 -25.74 -9.72 -24.62
CA ALA A 326 -25.01 -10.95 -24.94
C ALA A 326 -24.84 -11.87 -23.72
N LEU A 327 -24.75 -11.31 -22.50
CA LEU A 327 -24.72 -12.09 -21.27
C LEU A 327 -26.11 -12.65 -20.92
N ARG A 328 -27.17 -11.86 -21.12
CA ARG A 328 -28.57 -12.27 -20.89
C ARG A 328 -29.01 -13.41 -21.79
N GLU A 329 -28.64 -13.38 -23.06
CA GLU A 329 -28.95 -14.43 -24.03
C GLU A 329 -28.40 -15.80 -23.61
N ARG A 330 -27.29 -15.81 -22.85
CA ARG A 330 -26.67 -17.02 -22.30
C ARG A 330 -27.37 -17.55 -21.05
N LYS A 331 -28.48 -16.94 -20.62
CA LYS A 331 -29.34 -17.37 -19.49
C LYS A 331 -28.55 -17.55 -18.19
N MET A 332 -27.59 -16.66 -17.93
CA MET A 332 -26.82 -16.67 -16.69
C MET A 332 -27.70 -16.23 -15.51
N GLN A 333 -27.32 -16.62 -14.29
CA GLN A 333 -27.97 -16.08 -13.10
C GLN A 333 -27.69 -14.57 -12.97
N PRO A 334 -28.65 -13.74 -12.52
CA PRO A 334 -28.51 -12.28 -12.49
C PRO A 334 -27.25 -11.76 -11.78
N ALA A 335 -26.89 -12.36 -10.64
CA ALA A 335 -25.68 -11.98 -9.90
C ALA A 335 -24.40 -12.27 -10.70
N THR A 336 -24.36 -13.36 -11.45
CA THR A 336 -23.22 -13.72 -12.32
C THR A 336 -23.12 -12.79 -13.52
N GLU A 337 -24.25 -12.46 -14.15
CA GLU A 337 -24.32 -11.49 -15.25
C GLU A 337 -23.78 -10.12 -14.81
N HIS A 338 -24.33 -9.60 -13.71
CA HIS A 338 -23.96 -8.28 -13.21
C HIS A 338 -22.48 -8.22 -12.78
N PHE A 339 -21.98 -9.28 -12.15
CA PHE A 339 -20.55 -9.40 -11.83
C PHE A 339 -19.67 -9.38 -13.08
N LEU A 340 -19.95 -10.23 -14.07
CA LEU A 340 -19.12 -10.33 -15.28
C LEU A 340 -19.15 -9.04 -16.10
N TYR A 341 -20.29 -8.37 -16.20
CA TYR A 341 -20.40 -7.08 -16.87
C TYR A 341 -19.59 -6.00 -16.16
N ASN A 342 -19.71 -5.87 -14.83
CA ASN A 342 -18.92 -4.89 -14.07
C ASN A 342 -17.42 -5.20 -14.11
N LEU A 343 -17.05 -6.48 -14.11
CA LEU A 343 -15.66 -6.89 -14.29
C LEU A 343 -15.16 -6.50 -15.68
N ALA A 344 -15.96 -6.72 -16.74
CA ALA A 344 -15.64 -6.30 -18.10
C ALA A 344 -15.43 -4.78 -18.19
N MET A 345 -16.30 -3.99 -17.56
CA MET A 345 -16.15 -2.53 -17.46
C MET A 345 -14.82 -2.15 -16.79
N CYS A 346 -14.48 -2.81 -15.69
CA CYS A 346 -13.24 -2.54 -14.96
C CYS A 346 -11.98 -2.90 -15.74
N GLU A 347 -12.06 -3.92 -16.60
CA GLU A 347 -10.96 -4.40 -17.44
C GLU A 347 -10.96 -3.79 -18.85
N GLY A 348 -11.86 -2.84 -19.15
CA GLY A 348 -11.93 -2.14 -20.43
C GLY A 348 -12.43 -2.98 -21.60
N LEU A 349 -13.29 -3.97 -21.32
CA LEU A 349 -13.85 -4.93 -22.29
C LEU A 349 -15.29 -4.60 -22.72
N VAL A 350 -15.80 -3.42 -22.37
CA VAL A 350 -17.14 -2.94 -22.73
C VAL A 350 -17.01 -1.67 -23.57
N GLN A 351 -17.89 -1.53 -24.55
CA GLN A 351 -18.01 -0.32 -25.35
C GLN A 351 -18.76 0.74 -24.52
N LEU A 352 -18.08 1.86 -24.23
CA LEU A 352 -18.64 2.98 -23.47
C LEU A 352 -19.53 3.88 -24.32
#